data_AF-A0A1G7H4M2-F1
#
_entry.id   AF-A0A1G7H4M2-F1
#
_cell.length_a   1.000
_cell.length_b   1.000
_cell.length_c   1.000
_cell.angle_alpha   90.00
_cell.angle_beta   90.00
_cell.angle_gamma   90.00
#
_symmetry.space_group_name_H-M   'P 1'
#
loop_
_entity.id
_entity.type
_entity.pdbx_description
1 polymer ?
#
loop_
_entity_poly.entity_id
_entity_poly.type
_entity_poly.pdbx_seq_one_letter_code
_entity_poly.pdbx_strand_id
1 'polypeptide(L)'
;MITAKDFAAGITTGFLATLIFTIFFAFYATEINIDFLPELSKVWFKEYHTGEGLLFFTVAIMGFATTVVLTLAFMQLFKSSNNLK
;
A
#
# COMPACT_ATOMS: atom_id res chain seq x y z
N MET A 1 -15.75 -21.28 -6.15
CA MET A 1 -14.94 -21.67 -4.98
C MET A 1 -13.67 -20.86 -5.05
N ILE A 2 -13.42 -19.99 -4.08
CA ILE A 2 -12.21 -19.16 -4.05
C ILE A 2 -11.10 -20.04 -3.51
N THR A 3 -10.04 -20.20 -4.29
CA THR A 3 -8.94 -21.11 -3.98
C THR A 3 -7.76 -20.38 -3.37
N ALA A 4 -6.87 -21.11 -2.69
CA ALA A 4 -5.63 -20.55 -2.15
C ALA A 4 -4.75 -19.89 -3.23
N LYS A 5 -4.93 -20.29 -4.50
CA LYS A 5 -4.27 -19.68 -5.67
C LYS A 5 -4.71 -18.24 -5.92
N ASP A 6 -5.99 -17.94 -5.72
CA ASP A 6 -6.55 -16.60 -5.92
C ASP A 6 -6.07 -15.63 -4.83
N PHE A 7 -5.95 -16.14 -3.60
CA PHE A 7 -5.30 -15.42 -2.50
C PHE A 7 -3.83 -15.13 -2.80
N ALA A 8 -3.07 -16.16 -3.20
CA ALA A 8 -1.67 -16.00 -3.54
C ALA A 8 -1.48 -14.98 -4.67
N ALA A 9 -2.33 -15.02 -5.70
CA ALA A 9 -2.31 -14.06 -6.80
C ALA A 9 -2.55 -12.61 -6.32
N GLY A 10 -3.50 -12.38 -5.41
CA GLY A 10 -3.75 -11.05 -4.82
C GLY A 10 -2.58 -10.53 -4.00
N ILE A 11 -1.98 -11.39 -3.17
CA ILE A 11 -0.79 -11.01 -2.38
C ILE A 11 0.42 -10.75 -3.27
N THR A 12 0.69 -11.60 -4.27
CA THR A 12 1.85 -11.42 -5.17
C THR A 12 1.71 -10.15 -6.01
N THR A 13 0.52 -9.88 -6.55
CA THR A 13 0.29 -8.67 -7.34
C THR A 13 0.35 -7.40 -6.49
N GLY A 14 -0.26 -7.39 -5.30
CA GLY A 14 -0.18 -6.24 -4.39
C GLY A 14 1.22 -6.02 -3.80
N PHE A 15 1.99 -7.08 -3.55
CA PHE A 15 3.39 -6.98 -3.15
C PHE A 15 4.23 -6.30 -4.24
N LEU A 16 4.10 -6.75 -5.49
CA LEU A 16 4.81 -6.15 -6.63
C LEU A 16 4.38 -4.69 -6.86
N ALA A 17 3.07 -4.40 -6.76
CA ALA A 17 2.55 -3.05 -6.88
C ALA A 17 3.09 -2.12 -5.79
N THR A 18 3.13 -2.59 -4.54
CA THR A 18 3.69 -1.84 -3.41
C THR A 18 5.16 -1.54 -3.64
N LEU A 19 5.94 -2.54 -4.09
CA LEU A 19 7.38 -2.39 -4.34
C LEU A 19 7.67 -1.37 -5.45
N ILE A 20 6.96 -1.47 -6.59
CA ILE A 20 7.09 -0.52 -7.70
C ILE A 20 6.70 0.90 -7.24
N PHE A 21 5.59 1.03 -6.51
CA PHE A 21 5.13 2.30 -5.98
C PHE A 21 6.14 2.91 -5.00
N THR A 22 6.69 2.12 -4.07
CA THR A 22 7.68 2.61 -3.09
C THR A 22 8.95 3.10 -3.77
N ILE A 23 9.48 2.38 -4.77
CA ILE A 23 10.65 2.83 -5.54
C ILE A 23 10.36 4.12 -6.30
N PHE A 24 9.23 4.17 -7.01
CA PHE A 24 8.82 5.36 -7.74
C PHE A 24 8.62 6.56 -6.81
N PHE A 25 7.97 6.35 -5.67
CA PHE A 25 7.73 7.37 -4.66
C PHE A 25 9.03 7.92 -4.08
N ALA A 26 9.99 7.04 -3.76
CA ALA A 26 11.30 7.45 -3.29
C ALA A 26 12.02 8.33 -4.32
N PHE A 27 12.07 7.89 -5.59
CA PHE A 27 12.70 8.66 -6.66
C PHE A 27 11.98 9.99 -6.93
N TYR A 28 10.65 10.00 -6.94
CA TYR A 28 9.85 11.20 -7.14
C TYR A 28 10.11 12.24 -6.05
N ALA A 29 10.17 11.79 -4.80
CA ALA A 29 10.38 12.63 -3.64
C ALA A 29 11.81 13.20 -3.55
N THR A 30 12.82 12.54 -4.13
CA THR A 30 14.22 12.99 -4.06
C THR A 30 14.67 13.76 -5.31
N GLU A 31 14.28 13.32 -6.51
CA GLU A 31 14.81 13.85 -7.77
C GLU A 31 13.83 14.74 -8.53
N ILE A 32 12.52 14.49 -8.41
CA ILE A 32 11.50 15.20 -9.21
C ILE A 32 10.94 16.40 -8.43
N ASN A 33 10.56 16.19 -7.17
CA ASN A 33 9.96 17.22 -6.35
C ASN A 33 10.53 17.16 -4.93
N ILE A 34 11.61 17.90 -4.73
CA ILE A 34 12.36 17.97 -3.47
C ILE A 34 11.53 18.64 -2.36
N ASP A 35 10.61 19.55 -2.72
CA ASP A 35 9.71 20.23 -1.79
C ASP A 35 8.50 19.38 -1.37
N PHE A 36 8.27 18.25 -2.06
CA PHE A 36 7.16 17.35 -1.77
C PHE A 36 7.25 16.74 -0.38
N LEU A 37 8.43 16.30 0.07
CA LEU A 37 8.61 15.75 1.42
C LEU A 37 8.39 16.81 2.51
N PRO A 38 8.95 18.04 2.43
CA PRO A 38 8.62 19.14 3.34
C PRO A 38 7.12 19.50 3.36
N GLU A 39 6.43 19.51 2.22
CA GLU A 39 5.01 19.83 2.17
C GLU A 39 4.12 18.71 2.72
N LEU A 40 4.43 17.46 2.38
CA LEU A 40 3.73 16.29 2.89
C LEU A 40 4.01 16.10 4.39
N SER A 41 5.25 16.37 4.81
CA SER A 41 5.64 16.37 6.21
C SER A 41 4.96 17.49 6.97
N LYS A 42 4.75 18.72 6.49
CA LYS A 42 3.94 19.71 7.26
C LYS A 42 2.61 19.18 7.80
N VAL A 43 1.96 18.27 7.07
CA VAL A 43 0.74 17.57 7.51
C VAL A 43 1.05 16.41 8.46
N TRP A 44 2.10 15.63 8.21
CA TRP A 44 2.51 14.45 8.99
C TRP A 44 3.42 14.72 10.21
N PHE A 45 4.13 15.85 10.24
CA PHE A 45 5.28 16.19 11.08
C PHE A 45 5.03 17.32 12.04
N LYS A 46 3.80 17.84 12.13
CA LYS A 46 3.46 18.85 13.13
C LYS A 46 3.81 18.40 14.57
N GLU A 47 4.09 17.10 14.80
CA GLU A 47 4.48 16.54 16.09
C GLU A 47 5.80 15.73 16.13
N TYR A 48 6.49 15.46 15.02
CA TYR A 48 7.56 14.45 15.00
C TYR A 48 8.82 14.93 14.27
N HIS A 49 9.94 15.15 14.97
CA HIS A 49 11.26 15.51 14.39
C HIS A 49 11.97 14.30 13.71
N THR A 50 11.29 13.53 12.88
CA THR A 50 11.80 12.23 12.41
C THR A 50 12.36 12.28 10.99
N GLY A 51 13.29 11.40 10.60
CA GLY A 51 13.90 11.48 9.26
C GLY A 51 12.91 11.18 8.13
N GLU A 52 13.16 11.73 6.94
CA GLU A 52 12.46 11.41 5.67
C GLU A 52 12.34 9.89 5.43
N GLY A 53 13.32 9.11 5.90
CA GLY A 53 13.29 7.65 5.88
C GLY A 53 12.10 7.01 6.60
N LEU A 54 11.60 7.63 7.69
CA LEU A 54 10.42 7.12 8.40
C LEU A 54 9.14 7.28 7.57
N LEU A 55 9.04 8.36 6.79
CA LEU A 55 7.91 8.59 5.89
C LEU A 55 7.87 7.51 4.81
N PHE A 56 9.01 7.21 4.18
CA PHE A 56 9.11 6.14 3.19
C PHE A 56 8.72 4.79 3.76
N PHE A 57 9.17 4.47 4.97
CA PHE A 57 8.82 3.24 5.65
C PHE A 57 7.33 3.14 5.98
N THR A 58 6.72 4.23 6.44
CA THR A 58 5.30 4.29 6.77
C THR A 58 4.44 4.07 5.53
N VAL A 59 4.78 4.73 4.42
CA VAL A 59 4.09 4.55 3.14
C VAL A 59 4.22 3.11 2.63
N ALA A 60 5.40 2.48 2.79
CA ALA A 60 5.61 1.08 2.42
C ALA A 60 4.71 0.13 3.24
N ILE A 61 4.65 0.29 4.57
CA ILE A 61 3.76 -0.51 5.43
C ILE A 61 2.29 -0.30 5.05
N MET A 62 1.89 0.95 4.77
CA MET A 62 0.53 1.27 4.33
C MET A 62 0.17 0.52 3.04
N GLY A 63 1.07 0.45 2.07
CA GLY A 63 0.87 -0.32 0.83
C GLY A 63 0.70 -1.83 1.07
N PHE A 64 1.49 -2.41 1.98
CA PHE A 64 1.33 -3.82 2.37
C PHE A 64 0.00 -4.08 3.09
N ALA A 65 -0.40 -3.18 3.98
CA ALA A 65 -1.70 -3.28 4.66
C ALA A 65 -2.86 -3.24 3.65
N THR A 66 -2.84 -2.30 2.71
CA THR A 66 -3.85 -2.21 1.65
C THR A 66 -3.86 -3.46 0.76
N THR A 67 -2.69 -4.04 0.45
CA THR A 67 -2.61 -5.31 -0.29
C THR A 67 -3.37 -6.44 0.41
N VAL A 68 -3.14 -6.61 1.72
CA VAL A 68 -3.83 -7.64 2.51
C VAL A 68 -5.34 -7.37 2.57
N VAL A 69 -5.73 -6.13 2.87
CA VAL A 69 -7.14 -5.73 2.96
C VAL A 69 -7.86 -5.95 1.63
N LEU A 70 -7.26 -5.54 0.51
CA LEU A 70 -7.84 -5.73 -0.83
C LEU A 70 -7.91 -7.21 -1.21
N THR A 71 -6.87 -7.98 -0.92
CA THR A 71 -6.88 -9.43 -1.19
C THR A 71 -8.03 -10.10 -0.45
N LEU A 72 -8.22 -9.79 0.84
CA LEU A 72 -9.34 -10.31 1.61
C LEU A 72 -10.69 -9.77 1.13
N ALA A 73 -10.77 -8.49 0.75
CA ALA A 73 -11.99 -7.90 0.23
C ALA A 73 -12.43 -8.56 -1.08
N PHE A 74 -11.50 -8.84 -2.01
CA PHE A 74 -11.80 -9.58 -3.23
C PHE A 74 -12.23 -11.01 -2.93
N MET A 75 -11.60 -11.67 -1.95
CA MET A 75 -12.08 -12.98 -1.51
C MET A 75 -13.50 -12.92 -0.94
N GLN A 76 -13.89 -11.86 -0.23
CA GLN A 76 -15.28 -11.74 0.22
C GLN A 76 -16.23 -11.38 -0.93
N LEU A 77 -15.82 -10.49 -1.83
CA LEU A 77 -16.61 -10.00 -2.95
C LEU A 77 -16.99 -11.12 -3.94
N PHE A 78 -16.05 -12.01 -4.24
CA PHE A 78 -16.27 -13.13 -5.17
C PHE A 78 -16.82 -14.39 -4.48
N LYS A 79 -17.10 -14.32 -3.18
CA LYS A 79 -17.70 -15.45 -2.47
C LYS A 79 -19.14 -15.55 -2.94
N SER A 80 -19.48 -16.64 -3.65
CA SER A 80 -20.85 -16.92 -4.04
C SER A 80 -21.75 -16.84 -2.80
N SER A 81 -22.63 -15.83 -2.76
CA SER A 81 -23.66 -15.71 -1.72
C SER A 81 -24.56 -16.92 -1.83
N ASN A 82 -24.52 -17.82 -0.84
CA ASN A 82 -25.44 -18.94 -0.75
C ASN A 82 -26.76 -18.50 -0.08
N ASN A 83 -27.22 -17.27 -0.35
CA ASN A 83 -28.61 -16.89 -0.13
C ASN A 83 -29.46 -17.60 -1.18
N LEU A 84 -29.63 -18.91 -0.99
CA LEU A 84 -30.77 -19.63 -1.52
C LEU A 84 -32.00 -19.06 -0.82
N LYS A 85 -32.91 -18.50 -1.61
CA LYS A 85 -34.27 -18.19 -1.18
C LYS A 85 -35.02 -19.49 -0.93
#